data_AF-A0A9Q0KI94-F1
#
_entry.id   AF-A0A9Q0KI94-F1
#
_cell.length_a   1.000
_cell.length_b   1.000
_cell.length_c   1.000
_cell.angle_alpha   90.00
_cell.angle_beta   90.00
_cell.angle_gamma   90.00
#
_symmetry.space_group_name_H-M   'P 1'
#
loop_
_entity.id
_entity.type
_entity.pdbx_description
1 polymer ?
#
loop_
_entity_poly.entity_id
_entity_poly.type
_entity_poly.pdbx_seq_one_letter_code
_entity_poly.pdbx_strand_id
1 'polypeptide(L)'
;MHSFLYLNLSFSIVFVLLFGSSTSLSPTFSSPPFEIIINSTTEFQGHTAISEFRLLNRRILFECLNLNQFLEVKIQAVSETGLSDDQNVTVTITGVLDPSHLDWVAMISPFSSSVRDCPFNGAYYVQTGDISKLPLLCHYPIKAQFLSKDPDYMGCKKQECKRYRKGMCVLKTCNASLTFHVVNIRTDIEFVFFTGGFDTPCILRRTGTVKFANPNHPLYGHLSSIDSTGQSVNLNSYGFVLL
;
A
#
# COMPACT_ATOMS: atom_id res chain seq x y z
N MET A 1 -47.54 -66.55 -11.35
CA MET A 1 -47.26 -67.20 -12.66
C MET A 1 -46.56 -66.13 -13.51
N HIS A 2 -45.31 -66.18 -13.95
CA HIS A 2 -44.32 -67.24 -14.13
C HIS A 2 -42.92 -66.72 -13.76
N SER A 3 -42.08 -67.66 -13.32
CA SER A 3 -40.67 -67.55 -12.95
C SER A 3 -39.76 -67.89 -14.16
N PHE A 4 -38.45 -67.64 -13.98
CA PHE A 4 -37.26 -68.19 -14.67
C PHE A 4 -36.78 -67.44 -15.94
N LEU A 5 -35.49 -67.33 -16.29
CA LEU A 5 -34.23 -67.95 -15.80
C LEU A 5 -33.01 -67.11 -16.25
N TYR A 6 -31.92 -67.29 -15.52
CA TYR A 6 -30.54 -66.82 -15.70
C TYR A 6 -29.92 -67.00 -17.10
N LEU A 7 -28.93 -66.15 -17.42
CA LEU A 7 -27.64 -66.66 -17.92
C LEU A 7 -26.46 -65.81 -17.41
N ASN A 8 -25.59 -66.48 -16.65
CA ASN A 8 -24.27 -66.00 -16.24
C ASN A 8 -23.29 -66.08 -17.42
N LEU A 9 -22.35 -65.15 -17.51
CA LEU A 9 -21.02 -65.47 -18.03
C LEU A 9 -19.97 -65.01 -17.01
N SER A 10 -19.32 -66.01 -16.43
CA SER A 10 -18.19 -65.90 -15.52
C SER A 10 -16.90 -65.72 -16.32
N PHE A 11 -16.08 -64.75 -15.94
CA PHE A 11 -14.63 -64.86 -16.09
C PHE A 11 -13.99 -64.40 -14.79
N SER A 12 -13.57 -65.39 -14.00
CA SER A 12 -12.68 -65.21 -12.87
C SER A 12 -11.28 -64.91 -13.40
N ILE A 13 -10.52 -64.00 -12.77
CA ILE A 13 -9.06 -64.10 -12.54
C ILE A 13 -8.60 -62.96 -11.60
N VAL A 14 -8.30 -63.36 -10.36
CA VAL A 14 -7.20 -62.93 -9.48
C VAL A 14 -7.09 -61.44 -9.08
N PHE A 15 -7.51 -61.17 -7.85
CA PHE A 15 -7.23 -59.96 -7.10
C PHE A 15 -5.82 -60.06 -6.48
N VAL A 16 -4.84 -59.31 -7.00
CA VAL A 16 -3.54 -59.13 -6.35
C VAL A 16 -3.64 -57.97 -5.38
N LEU A 17 -3.56 -58.30 -4.08
CA LEU A 17 -3.44 -57.35 -2.99
C LEU A 17 -2.08 -56.65 -3.06
N LEU A 18 -2.05 -55.37 -3.42
CA LEU A 18 -0.93 -54.48 -3.11
C LEU A 18 -1.33 -53.59 -1.94
N PHE A 19 -0.79 -53.94 -0.77
CA PHE A 19 -0.67 -53.06 0.38
C PHE A 19 0.12 -51.81 -0.04
N GLY A 20 -0.52 -50.64 0.04
CA GLY A 20 0.12 -49.34 -0.14
C GLY A 20 -0.39 -48.38 0.94
N SER A 21 0.45 -48.14 1.93
CA SER A 21 0.22 -47.30 3.11
C SER A 21 -0.31 -45.91 2.75
N SER A 22 -1.41 -45.50 3.36
CA SER A 22 -1.93 -44.14 3.30
C SER A 22 -1.05 -43.18 4.10
N THR A 23 -0.12 -42.50 3.43
CA THR A 23 0.50 -41.28 3.98
C THR A 23 -0.29 -40.07 3.50
N SER A 24 -0.98 -39.42 4.43
CA SER A 24 -1.61 -38.12 4.25
C SER A 24 -0.56 -37.06 3.90
N LEU A 25 -0.52 -36.64 2.64
CA LEU A 25 0.24 -35.48 2.21
C LEU A 25 -0.63 -34.23 2.41
N SER A 26 -0.35 -33.52 3.51
CA SER A 26 -0.77 -32.13 3.71
C SER A 26 -0.15 -31.27 2.60
N PRO A 27 -0.87 -30.34 1.96
CA PRO A 27 -0.24 -29.39 1.05
C PRO A 27 0.54 -28.39 1.90
N THR A 28 1.87 -28.53 1.90
CA THR A 28 2.77 -27.48 2.36
C THR A 28 2.60 -26.27 1.44
N PHE A 29 2.12 -25.16 1.99
CA PHE A 29 2.15 -23.84 1.35
C PHE A 29 3.63 -23.45 1.16
N SER A 30 4.18 -23.76 0.00
CA SER A 30 5.47 -23.23 -0.43
C SER A 30 5.29 -21.78 -0.85
N SER A 31 5.85 -20.85 -0.08
CA SER A 31 6.01 -19.45 -0.46
C SER A 31 6.66 -19.36 -1.85
N PRO A 32 6.18 -18.52 -2.78
CA PRO A 32 6.86 -18.34 -4.06
C PRO A 32 8.22 -17.65 -3.82
N PRO A 33 9.22 -17.92 -4.67
CA PRO A 33 10.59 -17.49 -4.44
C PRO A 33 10.74 -15.97 -4.62
N PHE A 34 11.33 -15.34 -3.61
CA PHE A 34 11.73 -13.94 -3.51
C PHE A 34 12.81 -13.53 -4.55
N GLU A 35 13.33 -14.46 -5.35
CA GLU A 35 14.52 -14.26 -6.19
C GLU A 35 14.28 -13.49 -7.50
N ILE A 36 13.04 -13.42 -8.02
CA ILE A 36 12.80 -12.83 -9.35
C ILE A 36 12.80 -11.28 -9.30
N ILE A 37 12.56 -10.67 -8.14
CA ILE A 37 12.39 -9.21 -8.04
C ILE A 37 13.73 -8.47 -7.89
N ILE A 38 14.75 -9.11 -7.30
CA ILE A 38 16.07 -8.52 -7.04
C ILE A 38 16.78 -8.12 -8.35
N ASN A 39 16.58 -8.88 -9.43
CA ASN A 39 17.24 -8.59 -10.71
C ASN A 39 16.70 -7.32 -11.39
N SER A 40 15.43 -6.96 -11.18
CA SER A 40 14.85 -5.76 -11.79
C SER A 40 15.43 -4.47 -11.20
N THR A 41 15.76 -4.45 -9.91
CA THR A 41 16.35 -3.29 -9.24
C THR A 41 17.81 -3.07 -9.66
N THR A 42 18.59 -4.15 -9.81
CA THR A 42 19.99 -4.07 -10.23
C THR A 42 20.17 -3.63 -11.68
N GLU A 43 19.23 -3.95 -12.56
CA GLU A 43 19.30 -3.60 -13.99
C GLU A 43 19.05 -2.11 -14.25
N PHE A 44 18.20 -1.45 -13.45
CA PHE A 44 17.89 -0.02 -13.61
C PHE A 44 18.77 0.93 -12.80
N GLN A 45 19.42 0.46 -11.73
CA GLN A 45 20.28 1.28 -10.86
C GLN A 45 21.47 1.92 -11.59
N GLY A 46 21.95 1.32 -12.68
CA GLY A 46 23.10 1.82 -13.45
C GLY A 46 22.77 2.83 -14.54
N HIS A 47 21.54 2.85 -15.07
CA HIS A 47 21.22 3.58 -16.31
C HIS A 47 20.05 4.56 -16.20
N THR A 48 19.23 4.47 -15.15
CA THR A 48 18.13 5.41 -14.91
C THR A 48 17.98 5.63 -13.41
N ALA A 49 18.09 6.89 -12.94
CA ALA A 49 17.84 7.27 -11.56
C ALA A 49 16.34 7.17 -11.20
N ILE A 50 15.77 5.97 -11.34
CA ILE A 50 14.39 5.67 -11.01
C ILE A 50 14.32 5.61 -9.48
N SER A 51 13.59 6.55 -8.89
CA SER A 51 13.30 6.54 -7.45
C SER A 51 12.68 5.19 -7.05
N GLU A 52 13.14 4.60 -5.94
CA GLU A 52 12.59 3.37 -5.37
C GLU A 52 11.07 3.46 -5.14
N PHE A 53 10.55 4.67 -4.89
CA PHE A 53 9.11 4.91 -4.78
C PHE A 53 8.34 4.56 -6.07
N ARG A 54 8.95 4.73 -7.26
CA ARG A 54 8.33 4.32 -8.53
C ARG A 54 8.16 2.80 -8.63
N LEU A 55 8.99 2.04 -7.93
CA LEU A 55 8.93 0.59 -7.90
C LEU A 55 7.92 0.06 -6.88
N LEU A 56 7.39 0.92 -5.98
CA LEU A 56 6.38 0.55 -4.99
C LEU A 56 5.10 0.00 -5.63
N ASN A 57 4.75 0.49 -6.82
CA ASN A 57 3.60 0.00 -7.61
C ASN A 57 3.77 -1.45 -8.08
N ARG A 58 4.95 -2.05 -7.87
CA ARG A 58 5.27 -3.44 -8.18
C ARG A 58 5.42 -4.30 -6.91
N ARG A 59 4.88 -3.86 -5.77
CA ARG A 59 5.05 -4.50 -4.46
C ARG A 59 3.69 -4.77 -3.81
N ILE A 60 3.63 -5.81 -2.97
CA ILE A 60 2.45 -6.11 -2.15
C ILE A 60 2.55 -5.24 -0.90
N LEU A 61 1.52 -4.41 -0.65
CA LEU A 61 1.36 -3.70 0.61
C LEU A 61 0.49 -4.55 1.53
N PHE A 62 1.11 -5.27 2.47
CA PHE A 62 0.42 -6.16 3.40
C PHE A 62 0.35 -5.55 4.81
N GLU A 63 -0.58 -6.04 5.63
CA GLU A 63 -0.72 -5.61 7.03
C GLU A 63 0.27 -6.37 7.91
N CYS A 64 1.01 -5.62 8.73
CA CYS A 64 1.91 -6.19 9.71
C CYS A 64 1.15 -6.63 10.95
N LEU A 65 1.57 -7.75 11.53
CA LEU A 65 1.23 -8.08 12.92
C LEU A 65 1.94 -7.08 13.82
N ASN A 66 1.25 -5.99 14.16
CA ASN A 66 1.78 -4.96 15.03
C ASN A 66 1.20 -5.10 16.43
N LEU A 67 2.02 -5.59 17.36
CA LEU A 67 1.67 -5.72 18.78
C LEU A 67 1.93 -4.43 19.58
N ASN A 68 2.44 -3.38 18.93
CA ASN A 68 2.73 -2.12 19.59
C ASN A 68 1.45 -1.27 19.76
N GLN A 69 0.79 -1.47 20.90
CA GLN A 69 -0.41 -0.72 21.29
C GLN A 69 -0.18 0.79 21.47
N PHE A 70 1.08 1.24 21.61
CA PHE A 70 1.41 2.65 21.79
C PHE A 70 1.53 3.40 20.47
N LEU A 71 1.66 2.68 19.35
CA LEU A 71 1.88 3.27 18.05
C LEU A 71 0.64 4.03 17.58
N GLU A 72 0.83 5.31 17.31
CA GLU A 72 -0.21 6.20 16.84
C GLU A 72 0.30 7.07 15.70
N VAL A 73 -0.56 7.28 14.70
CA VAL A 73 -0.30 8.21 13.61
C VAL A 73 -1.42 9.23 13.65
N LYS A 74 -1.04 10.50 13.75
CA LYS A 74 -1.96 11.64 13.83
C LYS A 74 -1.59 12.68 12.79
N ILE A 75 -2.61 13.41 12.36
CA ILE A 75 -2.44 14.59 11.52
C ILE A 75 -2.70 15.79 12.41
N GLN A 76 -1.74 16.70 12.49
CA GLN A 76 -1.90 17.95 13.23
C GLN A 76 -2.63 18.99 12.37
N ALA A 77 -3.45 19.80 13.03
CA ALA A 77 -4.01 21.04 12.49
C ALA A 77 -4.90 20.88 11.25
N VAL A 78 -5.84 19.94 11.29
CA VAL A 78 -6.99 19.93 10.35
C VAL A 78 -8.10 20.77 10.98
N SER A 79 -8.54 21.83 10.30
CA SER A 79 -9.72 22.61 10.70
C SER A 79 -10.97 21.73 10.69
N GLU A 80 -11.95 22.05 11.53
CA GLU A 80 -13.26 21.36 11.53
C GLU A 80 -13.93 21.39 10.15
N THR A 81 -13.63 22.41 9.35
CA THR A 81 -14.12 22.62 8.00
C THR A 81 -13.40 21.82 6.91
N GLY A 82 -12.34 21.07 7.24
CA GLY A 82 -11.51 20.33 6.28
C GLY A 82 -10.27 21.10 5.81
N LEU A 83 -9.48 20.50 4.91
CA LEU A 83 -8.24 21.06 4.35
C LEU A 83 -8.51 22.16 3.30
N SER A 84 -7.61 23.14 3.20
CA SER A 84 -7.61 24.11 2.10
C SER A 84 -7.10 23.50 0.79
N ASP A 85 -7.26 24.21 -0.32
CA ASP A 85 -6.84 23.74 -1.65
C ASP A 85 -5.34 23.52 -1.80
N ASP A 86 -4.57 24.22 -0.99
CA ASP A 86 -3.13 24.10 -0.86
C ASP A 86 -2.79 24.32 0.63
N GLN A 87 -2.18 23.32 1.27
CA GLN A 87 -1.83 23.38 2.69
C GLN A 87 -0.64 22.49 3.02
N ASN A 88 0.19 22.93 3.96
CA ASN A 88 1.15 22.06 4.63
C ASN A 88 0.47 21.30 5.78
N VAL A 89 0.51 19.98 5.70
CA VAL A 89 -0.07 19.05 6.67
C VAL A 89 1.06 18.35 7.41
N THR A 90 1.06 18.47 8.73
CA THR A 90 2.07 17.82 9.58
C THR A 90 1.53 16.50 10.12
N VAL A 91 2.21 15.40 9.80
CA VAL A 91 1.91 14.05 10.30
C VAL A 91 2.85 13.74 11.45
N THR A 92 2.29 13.38 12.60
CA THR A 92 3.03 13.00 13.79
C THR A 92 2.85 11.52 14.05
N ILE A 93 3.97 10.81 14.17
CA ILE A 93 4.02 9.41 14.54
C ILE A 93 4.53 9.37 15.98
N THR A 94 3.80 8.71 16.87
CA THR A 94 4.20 8.53 18.26
C THR A 94 4.17 7.05 18.64
N GLY A 95 4.88 6.71 19.71
CA GLY A 95 4.80 5.35 20.22
C GLY A 95 5.71 4.35 19.51
N VAL A 96 6.65 4.78 18.65
CA VAL A 96 7.59 3.88 17.97
C VAL A 96 8.55 3.29 18.99
N LEU A 97 8.69 1.96 19.02
CA LEU A 97 9.60 1.28 19.96
C LEU A 97 11.04 1.20 19.42
N ASP A 98 11.17 0.92 18.12
CA ASP A 98 12.45 0.76 17.44
C ASP A 98 12.43 1.54 16.12
N PRO A 99 13.00 2.75 16.06
CA PRO A 99 13.08 3.54 14.83
C PRO A 99 13.97 2.87 13.77
N SER A 100 13.44 2.72 12.56
CA SER A 100 14.19 2.15 11.44
C SER A 100 14.37 3.16 10.30
N HIS A 101 15.50 3.05 9.59
CA HIS A 101 15.71 3.80 8.34
C HIS A 101 14.70 3.41 7.25
N LEU A 102 14.10 2.22 7.40
CA LEU A 102 13.11 1.66 6.50
C LEU A 102 11.68 2.06 6.86
N ASP A 103 11.50 2.91 7.87
CA ASP A 103 10.19 3.41 8.27
C ASP A 103 9.80 4.62 7.41
N TRP A 104 8.58 4.62 6.90
CA TRP A 104 8.08 5.66 5.99
C TRP A 104 6.58 5.90 6.13
N VAL A 105 6.14 7.10 5.74
CA VAL A 105 4.72 7.45 5.67
C VAL A 105 4.33 7.70 4.22
N ALA A 106 3.13 7.27 3.86
CA ALA A 106 2.51 7.56 2.58
C ALA A 106 1.18 8.30 2.74
N MET A 107 0.90 9.22 1.81
CA MET A 107 -0.41 9.80 1.59
C MET A 107 -1.16 8.95 0.55
N ILE A 108 -2.37 8.52 0.87
CA ILE A 108 -3.21 7.67 0.03
C ILE A 108 -4.53 8.39 -0.26
N SER A 109 -5.02 8.28 -1.50
CA SER A 109 -6.38 8.68 -1.86
C SER A 109 -6.99 7.73 -2.90
N PRO A 110 -8.32 7.52 -2.89
CA PRO A 110 -9.25 7.90 -1.82
C PRO A 110 -9.01 7.09 -0.54
N PHE A 111 -9.52 7.50 0.61
CA PHE A 111 -9.21 6.80 1.88
C PHE A 111 -9.72 5.35 1.94
N SER A 112 -10.81 5.05 1.21
CA SER A 112 -11.40 3.70 1.13
C SER A 112 -10.64 2.80 0.16
N SER A 113 -9.52 3.26 -0.36
CA SER A 113 -8.69 2.48 -1.25
C SER A 113 -8.10 1.27 -0.53
N SER A 114 -8.39 0.10 -1.09
CA SER A 114 -7.60 -1.08 -0.81
C SER A 114 -6.22 -0.86 -1.42
N VAL A 115 -5.19 -0.74 -0.59
CA VAL A 115 -3.80 -0.93 -1.03
C VAL A 115 -3.42 -2.40 -1.08
N ARG A 116 -4.37 -3.33 -0.87
CA ARG A 116 -4.11 -4.76 -1.04
C ARG A 116 -4.02 -5.11 -2.52
N ASP A 117 -3.47 -6.29 -2.78
CA ASP A 117 -3.38 -6.85 -4.13
C ASP A 117 -4.78 -6.99 -4.76
N CYS A 118 -4.90 -6.55 -5.99
CA CYS A 118 -6.09 -6.50 -6.82
C CYS A 118 -5.93 -7.51 -7.96
N PRO A 119 -6.16 -8.81 -7.70
CA PRO A 119 -5.86 -9.88 -8.66
C PRO A 119 -6.64 -9.78 -9.96
N PHE A 120 -7.78 -9.08 -9.96
CA PHE A 120 -8.63 -8.89 -11.14
C PHE A 120 -8.14 -7.78 -12.09
N ASN A 121 -7.21 -6.91 -11.66
CA ASN A 121 -6.70 -5.85 -12.54
C ASN A 121 -5.75 -6.39 -13.62
N GLY A 122 -5.25 -7.62 -13.51
CA GLY A 122 -4.28 -8.20 -14.44
C GLY A 122 -4.76 -8.23 -15.89
N ALA A 123 -6.07 -8.36 -16.09
CA ALA A 123 -6.68 -8.30 -17.42
C ALA A 123 -6.48 -6.94 -18.13
N TYR A 124 -6.44 -5.83 -17.39
CA TYR A 124 -6.21 -4.49 -17.95
C TYR A 124 -4.73 -4.27 -18.33
N TYR A 125 -3.78 -4.87 -17.60
CA TYR A 125 -2.35 -4.76 -17.90
C TYR A 125 -1.90 -5.63 -19.08
N VAL A 126 -2.60 -6.74 -19.34
CA VAL A 126 -2.39 -7.52 -20.57
C VAL A 126 -2.70 -6.66 -21.82
N GLN A 127 -3.67 -5.76 -21.75
CA GLN A 127 -4.00 -4.86 -22.87
C GLN A 127 -2.90 -3.82 -23.14
N THR A 128 -2.10 -3.45 -22.14
CA THR A 128 -0.98 -2.52 -22.29
C THR A 128 0.34 -3.21 -22.61
N GLY A 129 0.35 -4.55 -22.70
CA GLY A 129 1.54 -5.35 -22.99
C GLY A 129 2.46 -5.59 -21.79
N ASP A 130 2.07 -5.18 -20.58
CA ASP A 130 2.82 -5.49 -19.36
C ASP A 130 2.36 -6.84 -18.78
N ILE A 131 3.03 -7.90 -19.22
CA ILE A 131 2.78 -9.30 -18.82
C ILE A 131 3.58 -9.72 -17.57
N SER A 132 4.24 -8.77 -16.92
CA SER A 132 5.06 -9.02 -15.76
C SER A 132 4.16 -9.46 -14.58
N LYS A 133 4.55 -10.50 -13.83
CA LYS A 133 3.85 -10.93 -12.59
C LYS A 133 4.08 -9.90 -11.50
N LEU A 134 3.31 -8.83 -11.51
CA LEU A 134 3.32 -7.81 -10.47
C LEU A 134 2.10 -7.98 -9.58
N PRO A 135 2.24 -7.77 -8.26
CA PRO A 135 1.08 -7.46 -7.44
C PRO A 135 0.49 -6.14 -7.95
N LEU A 136 -0.80 -6.17 -8.26
CA LEU A 136 -1.49 -5.00 -8.79
C LEU A 136 -2.16 -4.33 -7.63
N LEU A 137 -1.64 -3.19 -7.20
CA LEU A 137 -2.29 -2.41 -6.15
C LEU A 137 -3.62 -1.85 -6.68
N CYS A 138 -4.70 -1.94 -5.91
CA CYS A 138 -5.95 -1.29 -6.33
C CYS A 138 -5.79 0.24 -6.37
N HIS A 139 -4.98 0.79 -5.46
CA HIS A 139 -4.59 2.19 -5.45
C HIS A 139 -3.15 2.34 -4.99
N TYR A 140 -2.44 3.31 -5.58
CA TYR A 140 -1.07 3.64 -5.24
C TYR A 140 -1.03 4.82 -4.26
N PRO A 141 -0.07 4.85 -3.32
CA PRO A 141 0.19 6.06 -2.56
C PRO A 141 0.60 7.21 -3.48
N ILE A 142 0.11 8.40 -3.20
CA ILE A 142 0.30 9.60 -4.04
C ILE A 142 1.63 10.27 -3.71
N LYS A 143 1.98 10.33 -2.42
CA LYS A 143 3.25 10.87 -1.92
C LYS A 143 3.76 9.97 -0.81
N ALA A 144 5.07 9.81 -0.70
CA ALA A 144 5.70 9.08 0.40
C ALA A 144 6.98 9.75 0.86
N GLN A 145 7.32 9.56 2.13
CA GLN A 145 8.53 10.10 2.73
C GLN A 145 9.02 9.19 3.85
N PHE A 146 10.32 8.87 3.86
CA PHE A 146 10.95 8.17 4.98
C PHE A 146 10.95 9.04 6.24
N LEU A 147 10.73 8.41 7.40
CA LEU A 147 10.80 9.11 8.70
C LEU A 147 12.23 9.54 9.05
N SER A 148 13.25 8.94 8.43
CA SER A 148 14.64 9.39 8.54
C SER A 148 14.87 10.82 8.05
N LYS A 149 13.89 11.43 7.37
CA LYS A 149 13.87 12.86 7.04
C LYS A 149 13.74 13.75 8.28
N ASP A 150 13.12 13.27 9.35
CA ASP A 150 13.15 13.92 10.67
C ASP A 150 14.49 13.60 11.36
N PRO A 151 15.37 14.59 11.57
CA PRO A 151 16.70 14.37 12.16
C PRO A 151 16.65 13.93 13.64
N ASP A 152 15.50 14.04 14.29
CA ASP A 152 15.29 13.64 15.68
C ASP A 152 14.71 12.24 15.84
N TYR A 153 14.22 11.67 14.73
CA TYR A 153 13.65 10.32 14.73
C TYR A 153 14.74 9.26 14.89
N MET A 154 15.80 9.37 14.09
CA MET A 154 16.97 8.49 14.21
C MET A 154 17.69 8.75 15.54
N GLY A 155 17.92 7.67 16.30
CA GLY A 155 18.48 7.76 17.65
C GLY A 155 17.48 8.18 18.72
N CYS A 156 16.19 8.27 18.38
CA CYS A 156 15.11 8.48 19.35
C CYS A 156 15.34 9.73 20.22
N LYS A 157 15.63 10.90 19.63
CA LYS A 157 15.92 12.11 20.42
C LYS A 157 14.65 12.68 21.07
N LYS A 158 13.53 12.62 20.36
CA LYS A 158 12.20 12.94 20.86
C LYS A 158 11.58 11.69 21.48
N GLN A 159 11.66 11.57 22.81
CA GLN A 159 11.16 10.43 23.57
C GLN A 159 9.93 10.80 24.40
N GLU A 160 8.99 9.89 24.49
CA GLU A 160 7.83 9.97 25.36
C GLU A 160 7.79 8.73 26.27
N CYS A 161 7.53 8.92 27.56
CA CYS A 161 7.37 7.79 28.47
C CYS A 161 5.94 7.28 28.45
N LYS A 162 5.74 6.02 28.05
CA LYS A 162 4.40 5.40 28.03
C LYS A 162 4.10 4.60 29.30
N ARG A 163 5.12 4.20 30.06
CA ARG A 163 4.94 3.41 31.29
C ARG A 163 5.93 3.79 32.37
N TYR A 164 5.40 4.02 33.57
CA TYR A 164 6.17 4.32 34.77
C TYR A 164 6.09 3.15 35.77
N ARG A 165 7.18 2.91 36.51
CA ARG A 165 7.20 2.08 37.71
C ARG A 165 7.98 2.81 38.80
N LYS A 166 7.36 3.01 39.96
CA LYS A 166 7.97 3.70 41.11
C LYS A 166 8.58 5.07 40.76
N GLY A 167 7.90 5.84 39.92
CA GLY A 167 8.36 7.16 39.44
C GLY A 167 9.44 7.12 38.34
N MET A 168 9.99 5.95 38.03
CA MET A 168 10.97 5.79 36.94
C MET A 168 10.27 5.36 35.65
N CYS A 169 10.66 5.97 34.53
CA CYS A 169 10.18 5.55 33.22
C CYS A 169 10.78 4.19 32.85
N VAL A 170 9.93 3.19 32.62
CA VAL A 170 10.36 1.84 32.22
C VAL A 170 10.14 1.55 30.74
N LEU A 171 9.32 2.34 30.06
CA LEU A 171 9.08 2.20 28.63
C LEU A 171 9.05 3.58 27.98
N LYS A 172 10.02 3.81 27.10
CA LYS A 172 10.12 5.01 26.29
C LYS A 172 9.79 4.66 24.84
N THR A 173 9.14 5.59 24.17
CA THR A 173 8.81 5.49 22.75
C THR A 173 9.32 6.72 22.03
N CYS A 174 9.67 6.55 20.76
CA CYS A 174 10.18 7.61 19.90
C CYS A 174 9.04 8.24 19.11
N ASN A 175 9.18 9.54 18.86
CA ASN A 175 8.22 10.33 18.10
C ASN A 175 8.91 10.93 16.86
N ALA A 176 8.15 11.07 15.78
CA ALA A 176 8.58 11.69 14.53
C ALA A 176 7.52 12.66 14.02
N SER A 177 7.96 13.69 13.30
CA SER A 177 7.07 14.65 12.65
C SER A 177 7.53 14.92 11.22
N LEU A 178 6.63 14.72 10.25
CA LEU A 178 6.86 14.98 8.84
C LEU A 178 5.84 15.98 8.32
N THR A 179 6.27 16.94 7.50
CA THR A 179 5.37 17.90 6.86
C THR A 179 5.23 17.55 5.39
N PHE A 180 3.99 17.39 4.94
CA PHE A 180 3.61 17.15 3.56
C PHE A 180 2.92 18.38 3.01
N HIS A 181 3.36 18.83 1.84
CA HIS A 181 2.61 19.79 1.04
C HIS A 181 1.48 19.05 0.35
N VAL A 182 0.23 19.40 0.68
CA VAL A 182 -0.98 18.73 0.21
C VAL A 182 -1.78 19.71 -0.63
N VAL A 183 -2.30 19.21 -1.75
CA VAL A 183 -3.14 19.98 -2.67
C VAL A 183 -4.48 19.26 -2.86
N ASN A 184 -5.53 20.02 -3.13
CA ASN A 184 -6.86 19.47 -3.34
C ASN A 184 -6.94 18.66 -4.63
N ILE A 185 -6.97 17.34 -4.43
CA ILE A 185 -7.08 16.31 -5.45
C ILE A 185 -8.51 15.75 -5.56
N ARG A 186 -9.51 16.51 -5.07
CA ARG A 186 -10.95 16.23 -5.14
C ARG A 186 -11.45 15.02 -4.35
N THR A 187 -10.54 14.23 -3.82
CA THR A 187 -10.81 13.02 -3.03
C THR A 187 -10.28 13.20 -1.63
N ASP A 188 -10.81 12.41 -0.71
CA ASP A 188 -10.35 12.38 0.66
C ASP A 188 -9.04 11.61 0.78
N ILE A 189 -8.25 11.99 1.77
CA ILE A 189 -6.90 11.45 1.96
C ILE A 189 -6.77 10.79 3.33
N GLU A 190 -5.86 9.85 3.42
CA GLU A 190 -5.34 9.33 4.68
C GLU A 190 -3.82 9.22 4.62
N PHE A 191 -3.19 9.16 5.78
CA PHE A 191 -1.78 8.84 5.90
C PHE A 191 -1.61 7.45 6.51
N VAL A 192 -0.69 6.69 5.94
CA VAL A 192 -0.42 5.33 6.38
C VAL A 192 1.06 5.20 6.69
N PHE A 193 1.33 4.64 7.87
CA PHE A 193 2.67 4.39 8.34
C PHE A 193 3.08 2.95 8.02
N PHE A 194 4.26 2.84 7.40
CA PHE A 194 4.83 1.61 6.90
C PHE A 194 6.21 1.37 7.50
N THR A 195 6.59 0.09 7.52
CA THR A 195 7.97 -0.37 7.77
C THR A 195 8.42 -1.31 6.65
N GLY A 196 9.67 -1.78 6.71
CA GLY A 196 10.23 -2.71 5.73
C GLY A 196 10.62 -2.05 4.39
N GLY A 197 10.68 -0.72 4.36
CA GLY A 197 11.14 0.06 3.22
C GLY A 197 10.16 0.00 2.06
N PHE A 198 10.61 0.40 0.87
CA PHE A 198 9.82 0.24 -0.36
C PHE A 198 9.93 -1.17 -0.95
N ASP A 199 10.91 -1.96 -0.55
CA ASP A 199 11.09 -3.33 -1.06
C ASP A 199 10.09 -4.32 -0.47
N THR A 200 9.87 -4.25 0.84
CA THR A 200 8.92 -5.13 1.56
C THR A 200 7.97 -4.30 2.41
N PRO A 201 7.11 -3.48 1.76
CA PRO A 201 6.34 -2.48 2.47
C PRO A 201 5.23 -3.11 3.30
N CYS A 202 5.22 -2.79 4.60
CA CYS A 202 4.28 -3.37 5.54
C CYS A 202 3.54 -2.32 6.35
N ILE A 203 2.21 -2.36 6.35
CA ILE A 203 1.33 -1.39 7.00
C ILE A 203 1.33 -1.63 8.51
N LEU A 204 1.73 -0.61 9.28
CA LEU A 204 1.70 -0.64 10.75
C LEU A 204 0.47 0.06 11.32
N ARG A 205 0.06 1.20 10.74
CA ARG A 205 -1.06 2.01 11.23
C ARG A 205 -1.57 2.96 10.15
N ARG A 206 -2.87 3.24 10.16
CA ARG A 206 -3.50 4.28 9.33
C ARG A 206 -4.01 5.41 10.19
N THR A 207 -4.07 6.63 9.64
CA THR A 207 -4.80 7.74 10.24
C THR A 207 -6.30 7.63 9.97
N GLY A 208 -7.09 8.50 10.58
CA GLY A 208 -8.44 8.77 10.11
C GLY A 208 -8.44 9.49 8.76
N THR A 209 -9.60 9.48 8.12
CA THR A 209 -9.87 10.18 6.85
C THR A 209 -9.89 11.69 7.04
N VAL A 210 -9.31 12.41 6.08
CA VAL A 210 -9.36 13.87 6.01
C VAL A 210 -9.89 14.31 4.65
N LYS A 211 -10.81 15.29 4.66
CA LYS A 211 -11.44 15.85 3.45
C LYS A 211 -10.99 17.27 3.22
N PHE A 212 -10.96 17.69 1.95
CA PHE A 212 -10.87 19.10 1.58
C PHE A 212 -12.19 19.81 1.87
N ALA A 213 -12.11 21.10 2.22
CA ALA A 213 -13.28 21.92 2.53
C ALA A 213 -14.22 22.05 1.32
N ASN A 214 -13.65 22.18 0.11
CA ASN A 214 -14.39 22.12 -1.14
C ASN A 214 -13.67 21.23 -2.17
N PRO A 215 -13.90 19.90 -2.17
CA PRO A 215 -13.24 18.99 -3.10
C PRO A 215 -13.54 19.32 -4.58
N ASN A 216 -14.63 20.03 -4.86
CA ASN A 216 -15.03 20.32 -6.23
C ASN A 216 -14.48 21.65 -6.76
N HIS A 217 -13.75 22.42 -5.95
CA HIS A 217 -13.21 23.72 -6.35
C HIS A 217 -12.38 23.60 -7.64
N PRO A 218 -12.61 24.44 -8.67
CA PRO A 218 -11.82 24.42 -9.89
C PRO A 218 -10.39 24.91 -9.60
N LEU A 219 -9.39 24.10 -9.95
CA LEU A 219 -7.99 24.36 -9.64
C LEU A 219 -7.10 24.21 -10.87
N TYR A 220 -5.94 24.84 -10.82
CA TYR A 220 -4.87 24.73 -11.81
C TYR A 220 -5.36 25.01 -13.25
N GLY A 221 -5.81 26.24 -13.48
CA GLY A 221 -6.09 26.74 -14.82
C GLY A 221 -4.82 26.78 -15.67
N HIS A 222 -4.84 26.07 -16.79
CA HIS A 222 -3.80 26.07 -17.81
C HIS A 222 -4.32 26.78 -19.06
N LEU A 223 -3.56 27.76 -19.52
CA LEU A 223 -3.80 28.43 -20.80
C LEU A 223 -3.06 27.71 -21.91
N SER A 224 -3.75 27.51 -23.02
CA SER A 224 -3.18 26.97 -24.25
C SER A 224 -3.64 27.82 -25.43
N SER A 225 -2.76 28.01 -26.41
CA SER A 225 -3.15 28.65 -27.67
C SER A 225 -4.02 27.68 -28.47
N ILE A 226 -5.13 28.18 -29.02
CA ILE A 226 -6.01 27.39 -29.89
C ILE A 226 -5.42 27.34 -31.30
N ASP A 227 -4.84 28.45 -31.74
CA ASP A 227 -4.27 28.62 -33.06
C ASP A 227 -3.08 29.60 -33.06
N SER A 228 -2.28 29.56 -34.13
CA SER A 228 -1.09 30.40 -34.27
C SER A 228 -1.41 31.88 -34.56
N THR A 229 -2.69 32.26 -34.65
CA THR A 229 -3.08 33.66 -34.89
C THR A 229 -2.88 34.53 -33.65
N GLY A 230 -2.80 33.92 -32.46
CA GLY A 230 -2.63 34.63 -31.19
C GLY A 230 -3.86 35.43 -30.76
N GLN A 231 -5.00 35.24 -31.44
CA GLN A 231 -6.24 35.98 -31.16
C GLN A 231 -7.20 35.22 -30.22
N SER A 232 -6.94 33.94 -29.98
CA SER A 232 -7.78 33.09 -29.13
C SER A 232 -6.93 32.17 -28.23
N VAL A 233 -7.38 32.00 -26.98
CA VAL A 233 -6.74 31.14 -25.99
C VAL A 233 -7.78 30.24 -25.32
N ASN A 234 -7.42 28.99 -25.10
CA ASN A 234 -8.21 28.02 -24.37
C ASN A 234 -7.74 27.99 -22.90
N LEU A 235 -8.69 28.15 -21.98
CA LEU A 235 -8.48 28.02 -20.55
C LEU A 235 -9.06 26.67 -20.09
N ASN A 236 -8.16 25.74 -19.80
CA ASN A 236 -8.52 24.45 -19.21
C ASN A 236 -8.25 24.50 -17.71
N SER A 237 -9.25 24.28 -16.87
CA SER A 237 -9.00 24.02 -15.45
C SER A 237 -9.30 22.56 -15.15
N TYR A 238 -8.61 21.98 -14.18
CA TYR A 238 -9.04 20.69 -13.65
C TYR A 238 -10.30 20.95 -12.84
N GLY A 239 -11.44 20.75 -13.48
CA GLY A 239 -12.80 20.75 -12.95
C GLY A 239 -13.63 19.93 -13.94
N PHE A 240 -13.78 18.63 -13.67
CA PHE A 240 -14.44 17.75 -14.64
C PHE A 240 -15.88 18.23 -14.84
N VAL A 241 -16.21 18.44 -16.12
CA VAL A 241 -17.50 18.85 -16.66
C VAL A 241 -18.59 17.97 -16.06
N LEU A 242 -19.57 18.59 -15.40
CA LEU A 242 -20.89 17.99 -15.24
C LEU A 242 -21.48 17.88 -16.65
N LEU A 243 -21.62 16.65 -17.16
CA LEU A 243 -22.63 16.36 -18.17
C LEU A 243 -24.02 16.57 -17.57
#